data_AF-A0A7C7LBP2-F1
#
_entry.id   AF-A0A7C7LBP2-F1
#
_cell.length_a   1.000
_cell.length_b   1.000
_cell.length_c   1.000
_cell.angle_alpha   90.00
_cell.angle_beta   90.00
_cell.angle_gamma   90.00
#
_symmetry.space_group_name_H-M   'P 1'
#
loop_
_entity.id
_entity.type
_entity.pdbx_description
1 polymer ?
#
loop_
_entity_poly.entity_id
_entity_poly.type
_entity_poly.pdbx_seq_one_letter_code
_entity_poly.pdbx_strand_id
1 'polypeptide(L)' 'MYKKLTELLKYHLHILLYTYFWLGLFICGLVAPQHRIDELGSAFITQGWHLSLLSLLLVLPVPLIYIWRMGKKERGATGN' A
#
# COMPACT_ATOMS: atom_id res chain seq x y z
N MET A 1 2.84 25.39 3.67
CA MET A 1 2.91 23.97 4.11
C MET A 1 1.54 23.41 4.49
N TYR A 2 0.80 24.06 5.40
CA TYR A 2 -0.53 23.59 5.85
C TYR A 2 -1.58 23.44 4.74
N LYS A 3 -1.69 24.39 3.80
CA LYS A 3 -2.64 24.30 2.67
C LYS A 3 -2.43 23.05 1.80
N LYS A 4 -1.18 22.66 1.54
CA LYS A 4 -0.86 21.51 0.71
C LYS A 4 -1.19 20.20 1.43
N LEU A 5 -0.95 20.15 2.74
CA LEU A 5 -1.29 19.01 3.60
C LEU A 5 -2.81 18.81 3.71
N THR A 6 -3.57 19.91 3.88
CA THR A 6 -5.03 19.82 3.97
C THR A 6 -5.67 19.40 2.65
N GLU A 7 -5.16 19.85 1.49
CA GLU A 7 -5.65 19.34 0.20
C GLU A 7 -5.29 17.87 -0.01
N LEU A 8 -4.09 17.44 0.38
CA LEU A 8 -3.68 16.05 0.30
C LEU A 8 -4.58 15.15 1.15
N LEU A 9 -4.88 15.56 2.39
CA LEU A 9 -5.87 14.87 3.22
C LEU A 9 -7.25 14.91 2.56
N LYS A 10 -7.74 16.07 2.13
CA LYS A 10 -9.13 16.18 1.65
C LYS A 10 -9.39 15.37 0.38
N TYR A 11 -8.44 15.30 -0.55
CA TYR A 11 -8.62 14.62 -1.83
C TYR A 11 -8.02 13.21 -1.88
N HIS A 12 -7.08 12.89 -0.99
CA HIS A 12 -6.29 11.65 -1.06
C HIS A 12 -6.27 10.84 0.24
N LEU A 13 -7.08 11.20 1.26
CA LEU A 13 -7.14 10.43 2.52
C LEU A 13 -7.37 8.94 2.31
N HIS A 14 -8.28 8.56 1.40
CA HIS A 14 -8.61 7.17 1.12
C HIS A 14 -7.41 6.36 0.65
N ILE A 15 -6.65 6.89 -0.32
CA ILE A 15 -5.44 6.21 -0.81
C ILE A 15 -4.32 6.22 0.23
N LEU A 16 -4.25 7.28 1.05
CA LEU A 16 -3.26 7.40 2.12
C LEU A 16 -3.49 6.34 3.20
N LEU A 17 -4.74 6.20 3.65
CA LEU A 17 -5.16 5.16 4.60
C LEU A 17 -4.96 3.77 4.01
N TYR A 18 -5.38 3.55 2.76
CA TYR A 18 -5.20 2.28 2.07
C TYR A 18 -3.73 1.87 2.02
N THR A 19 -2.85 2.80 1.61
CA THR A 19 -1.41 2.56 1.54
C THR A 19 -0.83 2.32 2.93
N TYR A 20 -1.29 3.04 3.96
CA TYR A 20 -0.87 2.84 5.34
C TYR A 20 -1.23 1.45 5.87
N PHE A 21 -2.48 1.01 5.70
CA PHE A 21 -2.91 -0.33 6.11
C PHE A 21 -2.17 -1.43 5.33
N TRP A 22 -1.98 -1.23 4.02
CA TRP A 22 -1.20 -2.15 3.20
C TRP A 22 0.26 -2.25 3.68
N LEU A 23 0.91 -1.12 3.98
CA LEU A 23 2.28 -1.11 4.47
C LEU A 23 2.39 -1.84 5.82
N GLY A 24 1.39 -1.67 6.69
CA GLY A 24 1.27 -2.42 7.94
C GLY A 24 1.20 -3.92 7.70
N LEU A 25 0.33 -4.38 6.78
CA LEU A 25 0.24 -5.80 6.41
C LEU A 25 1.55 -6.33 5.79
N PHE A 26 2.20 -5.53 4.95
CA PHE A 26 3.47 -5.90 4.32
C PHE A 26 4.59 -6.09 5.36
N ILE A 27 4.76 -5.13 6.27
CA ILE A 27 5.76 -5.18 7.35
C ILE A 27 5.42 -6.30 8.33
N CYS A 28 4.15 -6.43 8.72
CA CYS A 28 3.72 -7.52 9.59
C CYS A 28 3.99 -8.88 8.96
N GLY A 29 3.81 -9.05 7.64
CA GLY A 29 4.22 -10.29 6.97
C GLY A 29 5.72 -10.56 7.10
N LEU A 30 6.58 -9.54 6.93
CA LEU A 30 8.04 -9.70 6.97
C LEU A 30 8.55 -10.03 8.37
N VAL A 31 7.92 -9.44 9.39
CA VAL A 31 8.35 -9.51 10.78
C VAL A 31 7.55 -10.55 11.58
N ALA A 32 6.52 -11.15 10.99
CA ALA A 32 5.66 -12.11 11.68
C ALA A 32 6.48 -13.30 12.18
N PRO A 33 6.42 -13.61 13.49
CA PRO A 33 7.07 -14.79 14.03
C PRO A 33 6.39 -16.06 13.52
N GLN A 34 7.18 -17.09 13.25
CA GLN A 34 6.72 -18.32 12.61
C GLN A 34 5.54 -18.98 13.37
N HIS A 35 5.53 -18.96 14.71
CA HIS A 35 4.42 -19.54 15.49
C HIS A 35 3.05 -18.94 15.16
N ARG A 36 2.98 -17.63 14.85
CA ARG A 36 1.73 -16.95 14.45
C ARG A 36 1.31 -17.32 13.04
N ILE A 37 2.28 -17.65 12.19
CA ILE A 37 2.02 -18.08 10.82
C ILE A 37 1.50 -19.52 10.81
N ASP A 38 2.08 -20.37 11.65
CA ASP A 38 1.64 -21.76 11.78
C ASP A 38 0.20 -21.84 12.32
N GLU A 39 -0.21 -20.90 13.19
CA GLU A 39 -1.60 -20.71 13.66
C GLU A 39 -2.60 -20.42 12.53
N LEU A 40 -2.17 -19.87 11.38
CA LEU A 40 -3.06 -19.63 10.23
C LEU A 40 -3.51 -20.93 9.54
N GLY A 41 -2.81 -22.05 9.77
CA GLY A 41 -3.18 -23.37 9.23
C GLY A 41 -3.24 -23.43 7.69
N SER A 42 -2.51 -22.57 7.00
CA SER A 42 -2.57 -22.43 5.54
C SER A 42 -1.48 -23.24 4.84
N ALA A 43 -1.86 -24.07 3.86
CA ALA A 43 -0.91 -24.78 3.00
C ALA A 43 -0.13 -23.85 2.06
N PHE A 44 -0.65 -22.64 1.82
CA PHE A 44 -0.07 -21.67 0.89
C PHE A 44 0.84 -20.64 1.59
N ILE A 45 0.57 -20.35 2.87
CA ILE A 45 1.33 -19.37 3.66
C ILE A 45 2.13 -20.15 4.70
N THR A 46 3.29 -20.64 4.29
CA THR A 46 4.17 -21.45 5.13
C THR A 46 5.20 -20.63 5.90
N GLN A 47 5.37 -19.36 5.56
CA GLN A 47 6.34 -18.44 6.17
C GLN A 47 5.79 -17.01 6.08
N GLY A 48 6.17 -16.15 7.02
CA GLY A 48 5.66 -14.76 7.10
C GLY A 48 5.87 -13.97 5.81
N TRP A 49 7.03 -14.12 5.15
CA TRP A 49 7.33 -13.37 3.93
C TRP A 49 6.38 -13.70 2.76
N HIS A 50 5.68 -14.85 2.78
CA HIS A 50 4.66 -15.15 1.77
C HIS A 50 3.50 -14.14 1.83
N LEU A 51 3.13 -13.67 3.03
CA LEU A 51 2.13 -12.60 3.21
C LEU A 51 2.63 -11.28 2.61
N SER A 52 3.91 -10.97 2.79
CA SER A 52 4.53 -9.78 2.22
C SER A 52 4.63 -9.85 0.70
N LEU A 53 4.98 -11.01 0.15
CA LEU A 53 5.01 -11.21 -1.30
C LEU A 53 3.61 -11.11 -1.90
N LEU A 54 2.62 -11.77 -1.30
CA LEU A 54 1.23 -11.70 -1.74
C LEU A 54 0.68 -10.27 -1.67
N SER A 55 0.98 -9.53 -0.60
CA SER A 55 0.57 -8.14 -0.48
C SER A 55 1.28 -7.24 -1.50
N LEU A 56 2.53 -7.50 -1.87
CA LEU A 56 3.17 -6.80 -2.99
C LEU A 56 2.45 -7.11 -4.31
N LEU A 57 2.25 -8.39 -4.64
CA LEU A 57 1.68 -8.78 -5.94
C LEU A 57 0.24 -8.29 -6.13
N LEU A 58 -0.58 -8.39 -5.09
CA LEU A 58 -2.01 -8.11 -5.19
C LEU A 58 -2.35 -6.65 -4.91
N VAL A 59 -1.60 -5.98 -4.03
CA VAL A 59 -1.99 -4.67 -3.50
C VAL A 59 -1.10 -3.54 -4.00
N LEU A 60 0.22 -3.74 -4.18
CA LEU A 60 1.14 -2.70 -4.69
C LEU A 60 0.73 -2.06 -6.03
N PRO A 61 0.11 -2.78 -7.00
CA PRO A 61 -0.28 -2.16 -8.26
C PRO A 61 -1.26 -0.99 -8.09
N VAL A 62 -2.12 -1.02 -7.06
CA VAL A 62 -3.13 0.02 -6.82
C VAL A 62 -2.50 1.39 -6.50
N PRO A 63 -1.64 1.55 -5.47
CA PRO A 63 -0.98 2.82 -5.21
C PRO A 63 -0.03 3.24 -6.35
N LEU A 64 0.60 2.29 -7.06
CA LEU A 64 1.44 2.62 -8.22
C LEU A 64 0.63 3.26 -9.36
N ILE A 65 -0.50 2.66 -9.74
CA ILE A 65 -1.42 3.20 -10.75
C ILE A 65 -1.94 4.57 -10.31
N TYR A 66 -2.25 4.72 -9.03
CA TYR A 66 -2.73 5.98 -8.47
C TYR A 66 -1.70 7.11 -8.60
N ILE A 67 -0.45 6.86 -8.18
CA ILE A 67 0.66 7.83 -8.29
C ILE A 67 0.93 8.16 -9.76
N TRP A 68 0.92 7.17 -10.65
CA TRP A 68 1.09 7.37 -12.08
C TRP A 68 -0.01 8.26 -12.69
N ARG A 69 -1.28 8.02 -12.32
CA ARG A 69 -2.43 8.82 -12.77
C ARG A 69 -2.35 10.27 -12.28
N MET A 70 -1.94 10.47 -11.02
CA MET A 70 -1.74 11.79 -10.43
C MET A 70 -0.62 12.56 -11.14
N GLY A 71 0.54 11.93 -11.36
CA GLY A 71 1.66 12.54 -12.07
C GLY A 71 1.33 12.92 -13.51
N LYS A 72 0.47 12.17 -14.20
CA LYS A 72 -0.03 12.53 -15.54
C LYS A 72 -0.95 13.76 -15.49
N LYS A 73 -1.80 13.88 -14.47
CA LYS A 73 -2.74 15.01 -14.32
C LYS A 73 -2.01 16.34 -14.09
N GLU A 74 -0.93 16.33 -13.29
CA GLU A 74 -0.13 17.54 -13.03
C GLU A 74 0.67 17.98 -14.27
N ARG A 75 1.20 17.03 -15.06
CA ARG A 75 1.90 17.32 -16.33
C ARG A 75 0.97 17.82 -17.44
N GLY A 76 -0.29 17.38 -17.45
CA GLY A 76 -1.31 17.90 -18.37
C GLY A 76 -1.81 19.31 -18.02
N ALA A 77 -1.71 19.72 -16.75
CA ALA A 77 -2.13 21.05 -16.30
C ALA A 77 -1.06 22.14 -16.51
N THR A 78 0.18 21.77 -16.81
CA THR A 78 1.30 22.69 -17.12
C THR A 78 1.51 22.91 -18.63
N GLY A 79 0.68 22.28 -19.46
CA GLY A 79 0.76 22.34 -20.93
C GLY A 79 -0.36 23.12 -21.63
N ASN A 80 -1.10 23.96 -20.90
CA ASN A 80 -2.09 24.90 -21.46
C ASN A 80 -1.74 26.34 -21.01
#